data_AF-A0A2A5DMQ8-F1
#
_entry.id   AF-A0A2A5DMQ8-F1
#
_cell.length_a   1.000
_cell.length_b   1.000
_cell.length_c   1.000
_cell.angle_alpha   90.00
_cell.angle_beta   90.00
_cell.angle_gamma   90.00
#
_symmetry.space_group_name_H-M   'P 1'
#
loop_
_entity.id
_entity.type
_entity.pdbx_description
1 polymer ?
#
loop_
_entity_poly.entity_id
_entity_poly.type
_entity_poly.pdbx_seq_one_letter_code
_entity_poly.pdbx_strand_id
1 'polypeptide(L)'
;MIHKLINFFTNRRNLNQWKPSEEEQVSLQQKFSIKKFNDILVSLNISSATPVYFQSRISNSTISLTDSLEILDCLKNLTTPKGCLLVPAFHYQGSLLSTLGSVKNFNLNTLYTTTGAIPEFFRRSANVCRSEHPINSFCAYGKMGEELIRNHAKSKYLYDEHNPISKISLLDDAICISINAPFSSYHPIHRTSSLLLDNHKFYLHKKINANYTLENKNKSMAFYIPNEFSAYLIDMNKQIHQLNNFYEKYFLPGGFIYVYKIKKIEDHYLQNFKTENALSQFKRRRIPLASFLGNHFYIKKHFDSIDNILHPK
;
A
#
# COMPACT_ATOMS: atom_id res chain seq x y z
N MET A 1 -1.40 -19.72 19.92
CA MET A 1 -0.32 -19.27 19.01
C MET A 1 -0.82 -18.26 17.97
N ILE A 2 -1.97 -18.50 17.32
CA ILE A 2 -2.64 -17.57 16.37
C ILE A 2 -3.05 -16.22 17.02
N HIS A 3 -3.51 -16.24 18.27
CA HIS A 3 -3.85 -15.02 19.03
C HIS A 3 -2.68 -14.03 19.25
N LYS A 4 -1.42 -14.48 19.17
CA LYS A 4 -0.24 -13.60 19.31
C LYS A 4 0.15 -12.90 17.99
N LEU A 5 -0.23 -13.46 16.84
CA LEU A 5 -0.02 -12.83 15.51
C LEU A 5 -0.91 -11.61 15.31
N ILE A 6 -2.18 -11.69 15.73
CA ILE A 6 -3.14 -10.58 15.64
C ILE A 6 -2.71 -9.42 16.55
N ASN A 7 -2.25 -9.72 17.77
CA ASN A 7 -1.80 -8.69 18.73
C ASN A 7 -0.47 -8.02 18.35
N PHE A 8 0.37 -8.63 17.51
CA PHE A 8 1.63 -8.02 17.08
C PHE A 8 1.40 -6.87 16.07
N PHE A 9 0.38 -6.98 15.21
CA PHE A 9 0.02 -5.93 14.25
C PHE A 9 -0.76 -4.77 14.89
N THR A 10 -1.38 -4.96 16.06
CA THR A 10 -2.24 -3.95 16.70
C THR A 10 -1.48 -2.92 17.52
N ASN A 11 -0.33 -3.26 18.12
CA ASN A 11 0.31 -2.43 19.16
C ASN A 11 1.36 -1.40 18.71
N ARG A 12 1.59 -1.18 17.40
CA ARG A 12 2.65 -0.26 16.91
C ARG A 12 2.21 1.09 16.34
N ARG A 13 0.94 1.48 16.41
CA ARG A 13 0.46 2.76 15.85
C ARG A 13 -0.11 3.70 16.90
N ASN A 14 0.77 4.35 17.66
CA ASN A 14 0.44 5.53 18.49
C ASN A 14 0.65 6.84 17.72
N LEU A 15 0.29 6.87 16.42
CA LEU A 15 0.14 8.10 15.66
C LEU A 15 -1.20 8.02 14.92
N ASN A 16 -2.16 8.82 15.39
CA ASN A 16 -3.54 8.99 14.92
C ASN A 16 -4.41 7.73 15.02
N GLN A 17 -5.15 7.63 16.14
CA GLN A 17 -6.25 6.68 16.32
C GLN A 17 -7.38 7.01 15.34
N TRP A 18 -7.24 6.60 14.08
CA TRP A 18 -8.43 6.40 13.27
C TRP A 18 -9.32 5.41 14.02
N LYS A 19 -10.51 5.87 14.38
CA LYS A 19 -11.57 5.06 14.97
C LYS A 19 -12.60 4.81 13.87
N PRO A 20 -13.02 3.55 13.65
CA PRO A 20 -14.09 3.29 12.71
C PRO A 20 -15.37 4.01 13.16
N SER A 21 -16.19 4.47 12.21
CA SER A 21 -17.54 4.98 12.49
C SER A 21 -18.41 3.88 13.13
N GLU A 22 -19.52 4.25 13.75
CA GLU A 22 -20.42 3.27 14.38
C GLU A 22 -20.87 2.21 13.38
N GLU A 23 -21.19 2.60 12.14
CA GLU A 23 -21.60 1.67 11.08
C GLU A 23 -20.45 0.75 10.64
N GLU A 24 -19.21 1.25 10.62
CA GLU A 24 -18.03 0.44 10.34
C GLU A 24 -17.79 -0.59 11.45
N GLN A 25 -17.96 -0.18 12.71
CA GLN A 25 -17.83 -1.09 13.86
C GLN A 25 -18.89 -2.19 13.82
N VAL A 26 -20.16 -1.82 13.59
CA VAL A 26 -21.27 -2.78 13.45
C VAL A 26 -21.01 -3.76 12.31
N SER A 27 -20.48 -3.29 11.19
CA SER A 27 -20.17 -4.14 10.04
C SER A 27 -19.03 -5.12 10.35
N LEU A 28 -17.96 -4.66 11.00
CA LEU A 28 -16.78 -5.47 11.36
C LEU A 28 -17.08 -6.62 12.34
N GLN A 29 -18.15 -6.51 13.14
CA GLN A 29 -18.56 -7.54 14.10
C GLN A 29 -19.26 -8.75 13.46
N GLN A 30 -19.71 -8.63 12.21
CA GLN A 30 -20.40 -9.69 11.49
C GLN A 30 -19.43 -10.59 10.74
N LYS A 31 -19.86 -11.78 10.29
CA LYS A 31 -19.04 -12.64 9.42
C LYS A 31 -18.87 -12.01 8.03
N PHE A 32 -17.67 -12.06 7.47
CA PHE A 32 -17.40 -11.53 6.13
C PHE A 32 -18.30 -12.19 5.07
N SER A 33 -18.92 -11.38 4.20
CA SER A 33 -19.77 -11.87 3.12
C SER A 33 -19.10 -11.69 1.76
N ILE A 34 -18.50 -12.76 1.26
CA ILE A 34 -17.91 -12.78 -0.09
C ILE A 34 -18.96 -12.48 -1.17
N LYS A 35 -20.18 -13.02 -1.02
CA LYS A 35 -21.28 -12.72 -1.94
C LYS A 35 -21.53 -11.21 -2.00
N LYS A 36 -21.66 -10.55 -0.84
CA LYS A 36 -21.91 -9.09 -0.81
C LYS A 36 -20.72 -8.29 -1.33
N PHE A 37 -19.49 -8.75 -1.05
CA PHE A 37 -18.27 -8.18 -1.65
C PHE A 37 -18.34 -8.21 -3.18
N ASN A 38 -18.63 -9.36 -3.77
CA ASN A 38 -18.77 -9.51 -5.20
C ASN A 38 -19.93 -8.68 -5.79
N ASP A 39 -21.10 -8.67 -5.12
CA ASP A 39 -22.24 -7.84 -5.51
C ASP A 39 -21.85 -6.35 -5.58
N ILE A 40 -21.04 -5.87 -4.62
CA ILE A 40 -20.51 -4.49 -4.63
C ILE A 40 -19.58 -4.28 -5.82
N LEU A 41 -18.62 -5.18 -6.05
CA LEU A 41 -17.68 -5.06 -7.19
C LEU A 41 -18.42 -5.01 -8.54
N VAL A 42 -19.46 -5.85 -8.71
CA VAL A 42 -20.32 -5.83 -9.91
C VAL A 42 -21.06 -4.49 -10.01
N SER A 43 -21.59 -3.96 -8.90
CA SER A 43 -22.31 -2.68 -8.90
C SER A 43 -21.43 -1.47 -9.23
N LEU A 44 -20.11 -1.56 -9.06
CA LEU A 44 -19.20 -0.50 -9.49
C LEU A 44 -19.24 -0.29 -11.01
N ASN A 45 -19.68 -1.30 -11.77
CA ASN A 45 -19.84 -1.26 -13.22
C ASN A 45 -18.59 -0.71 -13.95
N ILE A 46 -17.41 -1.11 -13.47
CA ILE A 46 -16.14 -0.68 -14.08
C ILE A 46 -15.79 -1.58 -15.26
N SER A 47 -15.11 -1.00 -16.25
CA SER A 47 -14.59 -1.76 -17.38
C SER A 47 -13.51 -2.74 -16.91
N SER A 48 -13.39 -3.90 -17.56
CA SER A 48 -12.24 -4.80 -17.34
C SER A 48 -10.91 -4.14 -17.71
N ALA A 49 -10.93 -3.04 -18.47
CA ALA A 49 -9.74 -2.24 -18.77
C ALA A 49 -9.38 -1.25 -17.65
N THR A 50 -10.25 -1.05 -16.66
CA THR A 50 -10.02 -0.09 -15.58
C THR A 50 -8.89 -0.55 -14.67
N PRO A 51 -7.83 0.25 -14.47
CA PRO A 51 -6.74 -0.08 -13.56
C PRO A 51 -7.23 -0.07 -12.10
N VAL A 52 -6.98 -1.16 -11.38
CA VAL A 52 -7.33 -1.27 -9.96
C VAL A 52 -6.06 -1.32 -9.12
N TYR A 53 -5.90 -0.35 -8.23
CA TYR A 53 -5.01 -0.46 -7.08
C TYR A 53 -5.77 -1.09 -5.90
N PHE A 54 -5.20 -2.09 -5.26
CA PHE A 54 -5.84 -2.74 -4.12
C PHE A 54 -5.02 -2.60 -2.84
N GLN A 55 -5.72 -2.32 -1.73
CA GLN A 55 -5.16 -2.32 -0.39
C GLN A 55 -6.17 -2.86 0.62
N SER A 56 -5.68 -3.32 1.77
CA SER A 56 -6.56 -3.85 2.81
C SER A 56 -5.98 -3.67 4.20
N ARG A 57 -6.86 -3.70 5.21
CA ARG A 57 -6.51 -3.83 6.62
C ARG A 57 -7.44 -4.81 7.31
N ILE A 58 -7.01 -6.06 7.42
CA ILE A 58 -7.85 -7.13 7.97
C ILE A 58 -7.61 -7.40 9.46
N SER A 59 -6.79 -6.57 10.13
CA SER A 59 -6.52 -6.68 11.57
C SER A 59 -7.83 -6.53 12.36
N ASN A 60 -8.20 -7.55 13.13
CA ASN A 60 -9.46 -7.63 13.90
C ASN A 60 -10.73 -7.71 13.05
N SER A 61 -10.63 -8.16 11.80
CA SER A 61 -11.81 -8.49 10.98
C SER A 61 -12.16 -9.98 11.07
N THR A 62 -13.35 -10.33 10.62
CA THR A 62 -13.82 -11.73 10.49
C THR A 62 -13.39 -12.39 9.18
N ILE A 63 -12.54 -11.73 8.39
CA ILE A 63 -12.00 -12.26 7.12
C ILE A 63 -11.05 -13.41 7.43
N SER A 64 -11.43 -14.60 6.98
CA SER A 64 -10.62 -15.82 7.08
C SER A 64 -9.57 -15.92 5.96
N LEU A 65 -8.77 -16.99 6.02
CA LEU A 65 -7.84 -17.34 4.95
C LEU A 65 -8.57 -17.65 3.64
N THR A 66 -9.67 -18.41 3.72
CA THR A 66 -10.50 -18.73 2.55
C THR A 66 -11.12 -17.47 1.95
N ASP A 67 -11.67 -16.58 2.80
CA ASP A 67 -12.21 -15.29 2.34
C ASP A 67 -11.12 -14.46 1.64
N SER A 68 -9.88 -14.50 2.13
CA SER A 68 -8.76 -13.77 1.52
C SER A 68 -8.45 -14.26 0.10
N LEU A 69 -8.54 -15.57 -0.16
CA LEU A 69 -8.34 -16.14 -1.49
C LEU A 69 -9.52 -15.79 -2.41
N GLU A 70 -10.75 -15.94 -1.93
CA GLU A 70 -11.95 -15.61 -2.70
C GLU A 70 -12.05 -14.11 -3.05
N ILE A 71 -11.59 -13.22 -2.15
CA ILE A 71 -11.45 -11.78 -2.45
C ILE A 71 -10.50 -11.56 -3.64
N LEU A 72 -9.35 -12.27 -3.66
CA LEU A 72 -8.39 -12.15 -4.75
C LEU A 72 -8.97 -12.66 -6.07
N ASP A 73 -9.74 -13.75 -6.05
CA ASP A 73 -10.41 -14.27 -7.24
C ASP A 73 -11.45 -13.27 -7.76
N CYS A 74 -12.25 -12.67 -6.87
CA CYS A 74 -13.19 -11.61 -7.24
C CYS A 74 -12.48 -10.41 -7.90
N LEU A 75 -11.35 -9.94 -7.33
CA LEU A 75 -10.57 -8.83 -7.87
C LEU A 75 -9.89 -9.17 -9.21
N LYS A 76 -9.40 -10.40 -9.38
CA LYS A 76 -8.83 -10.88 -10.64
C LYS A 76 -9.90 -11.03 -11.72
N ASN A 77 -11.09 -11.50 -11.36
CA ASN A 77 -12.22 -11.59 -12.28
C ASN A 77 -12.69 -10.20 -12.73
N LEU A 78 -12.72 -9.24 -11.81
CA LEU A 78 -13.04 -7.84 -12.11
C LEU A 78 -12.07 -7.21 -13.13
N THR A 79 -10.78 -7.50 -12.99
CA THR A 79 -9.71 -6.88 -13.81
C THR A 79 -9.35 -7.70 -15.06
N THR A 80 -9.59 -9.01 -15.06
CA THR A 80 -9.26 -9.96 -16.14
C THR A 80 -7.75 -10.05 -16.46
N PRO A 81 -7.29 -11.07 -17.21
CA PRO A 81 -5.90 -11.15 -17.65
C PRO A 81 -5.42 -9.99 -18.54
N LYS A 82 -6.33 -9.21 -19.15
CA LYS A 82 -5.97 -8.07 -20.00
C LYS A 82 -5.82 -6.76 -19.22
N GLY A 83 -6.47 -6.65 -18.06
CA GLY A 83 -6.49 -5.42 -17.26
C GLY A 83 -5.31 -5.31 -16.30
N CYS A 84 -5.56 -4.68 -15.16
CA CYS A 84 -4.55 -4.42 -14.13
C CYS A 84 -5.15 -4.54 -12.73
N LEU A 85 -4.58 -5.43 -11.94
CA LEU A 85 -4.67 -5.40 -10.48
C LEU A 85 -3.28 -5.15 -9.91
N LEU A 86 -3.07 -4.00 -9.28
CA LEU A 86 -1.82 -3.57 -8.68
C LEU A 86 -1.93 -3.59 -7.15
N VAL A 87 -1.00 -4.27 -6.48
CA VAL A 87 -1.05 -4.49 -5.02
C VAL A 87 0.32 -4.17 -4.42
N PRO A 88 0.42 -3.39 -3.33
CA PRO A 88 1.71 -3.05 -2.74
C PRO A 88 2.34 -4.28 -2.06
N ALA A 89 3.62 -4.49 -2.31
CA ALA A 89 4.41 -5.60 -1.77
C ALA A 89 5.62 -5.08 -0.98
N PHE A 90 5.41 -4.06 -0.15
CA PHE A 90 6.47 -3.41 0.62
C PHE A 90 7.02 -4.32 1.71
N HIS A 91 8.28 -4.14 2.07
CA HIS A 91 8.88 -4.82 3.21
C HIS A 91 9.49 -3.79 4.15
N TYR A 92 8.88 -3.59 5.32
CA TYR A 92 9.37 -2.68 6.35
C TYR A 92 9.52 -3.37 7.71
N GLN A 93 10.76 -3.45 8.21
CA GLN A 93 11.09 -3.85 9.58
C GLN A 93 11.27 -2.61 10.46
N GLY A 94 10.16 -2.04 10.92
CA GLY A 94 10.14 -0.78 11.64
C GLY A 94 10.07 0.41 10.67
N SER A 95 11.10 1.26 10.67
CA SER A 95 11.20 2.36 9.70
C SER A 95 11.87 1.92 8.40
N LEU A 96 11.79 2.77 7.38
CA LEU A 96 12.50 2.59 6.13
C LEU A 96 14.01 2.45 6.35
N LEU A 97 14.57 3.35 7.16
CA LEU A 97 16.00 3.37 7.49
C LEU A 97 16.42 2.14 8.28
N SER A 98 15.62 1.67 9.23
CA SER A 98 15.96 0.46 9.99
C SER A 98 15.94 -0.77 9.10
N THR A 99 14.97 -0.88 8.18
CA THR A 99 14.90 -1.98 7.21
C THR A 99 16.15 -2.02 6.31
N LEU A 100 16.56 -0.86 5.79
CA LEU A 100 17.74 -0.75 4.94
C LEU A 100 19.04 -1.02 5.71
N GLY A 101 19.06 -0.77 7.02
CA GLY A 101 20.18 -1.12 7.89
C GLY A 101 20.23 -2.60 8.28
N SER A 102 19.08 -3.27 8.36
CA SER A 102 18.99 -4.68 8.80
C SER A 102 19.06 -5.70 7.67
N VAL A 103 18.57 -5.36 6.47
CA VAL A 103 18.51 -6.26 5.33
C VAL A 103 19.65 -5.96 4.36
N LYS A 104 20.65 -6.85 4.30
CA LYS A 104 21.83 -6.70 3.42
C LYS A 104 21.58 -7.13 1.98
N ASN A 105 20.69 -8.10 1.76
CA ASN A 105 20.31 -8.57 0.44
C ASN A 105 18.80 -8.88 0.43
N PHE A 106 18.06 -8.20 -0.45
CA PHE A 106 16.62 -8.34 -0.58
C PHE A 106 16.29 -9.44 -1.58
N ASN A 107 16.04 -10.67 -1.10
CA ASN A 107 15.55 -11.73 -2.00
C ASN A 107 14.05 -11.56 -2.27
N LEU A 108 13.67 -10.83 -3.31
CA LEU A 108 12.28 -10.52 -3.65
C LEU A 108 11.43 -11.74 -4.02
N ASN A 109 12.04 -12.90 -4.29
CA ASN A 109 11.32 -14.16 -4.49
C ASN A 109 10.71 -14.68 -3.18
N THR A 110 11.45 -14.57 -2.07
CA THR A 110 11.07 -15.12 -0.77
C THR A 110 10.66 -14.07 0.25
N LEU A 111 11.08 -12.82 0.07
CA LEU A 111 10.83 -11.72 0.99
C LEU A 111 9.34 -11.39 1.04
N TYR A 112 8.72 -11.70 2.18
CA TYR A 112 7.32 -11.42 2.45
C TYR A 112 7.02 -9.92 2.45
N THR A 113 5.75 -9.58 2.21
CA THR A 113 5.27 -8.21 2.35
C THR A 113 4.72 -7.91 3.75
N THR A 114 4.93 -6.68 4.20
CA THR A 114 4.41 -6.14 5.46
C THR A 114 3.10 -5.35 5.28
N THR A 115 2.49 -5.37 4.09
CA THR A 115 1.28 -4.60 3.76
C THR A 115 -0.03 -5.32 4.12
N GLY A 116 0.03 -6.61 4.45
CA GLY A 116 -1.11 -7.39 4.93
C GLY A 116 -1.11 -8.83 4.40
N ALA A 117 -2.02 -9.67 4.92
CA ALA A 117 -2.11 -11.08 4.50
C ALA A 117 -2.61 -11.23 3.05
N ILE A 118 -3.66 -10.49 2.65
CA ILE A 118 -4.18 -10.55 1.28
C ILE A 118 -3.09 -10.17 0.25
N PRO A 119 -2.32 -9.07 0.41
CA PRO A 119 -1.16 -8.79 -0.44
C PRO A 119 -0.10 -9.90 -0.49
N GLU A 120 0.15 -10.60 0.62
CA GLU A 120 1.11 -11.72 0.63
C GLU A 120 0.60 -12.94 -0.13
N PHE A 121 -0.70 -13.27 -0.02
CA PHE A 121 -1.31 -14.31 -0.86
C PHE A 121 -1.30 -13.92 -2.34
N PHE A 122 -1.61 -12.66 -2.65
CA PHE A 122 -1.58 -12.16 -4.01
C PHE A 122 -0.19 -12.31 -4.64
N ARG A 123 0.88 -11.91 -3.93
CA ARG A 123 2.27 -12.04 -4.41
C ARG A 123 2.64 -13.47 -4.80
N ARG A 124 2.07 -14.47 -4.12
CA ARG A 124 2.34 -15.91 -4.35
C ARG A 124 1.37 -16.55 -5.33
N SER A 125 0.38 -15.81 -5.81
CA SER A 125 -0.64 -16.34 -6.70
C SER A 125 -0.10 -16.57 -8.11
N ALA A 126 -0.70 -17.52 -8.84
CA ALA A 126 -0.37 -17.76 -10.24
C ALA A 126 -0.56 -16.50 -11.10
N ASN A 127 0.34 -16.32 -12.07
CA ASN A 127 0.37 -15.22 -13.04
C ASN A 127 0.46 -13.82 -12.40
N VAL A 128 1.06 -13.72 -11.22
CA VAL A 128 1.39 -12.44 -10.57
C VAL A 128 2.88 -12.18 -10.68
N CYS A 129 3.23 -11.00 -11.18
CA CYS A 129 4.60 -10.53 -11.29
C CYS A 129 4.91 -9.50 -10.20
N ARG A 130 6.18 -9.40 -9.77
CA ARG A 130 6.63 -8.42 -8.77
C ARG A 130 7.63 -7.44 -9.40
N SER A 131 7.44 -6.15 -9.12
CA SER A 131 8.32 -5.08 -9.58
C SER A 131 9.68 -5.12 -8.89
N GLU A 132 10.73 -4.67 -9.58
CA GLU A 132 12.10 -4.61 -9.09
C GLU A 132 12.38 -3.35 -8.25
N HIS A 133 11.93 -3.35 -6.99
CA HIS A 133 12.37 -2.36 -5.99
C HIS A 133 12.56 -3.04 -4.62
N PRO A 134 13.74 -2.94 -3.98
CA PRO A 134 14.05 -3.69 -2.74
C PRO A 134 13.06 -3.49 -1.58
N ILE A 135 12.54 -2.27 -1.42
CA ILE A 135 11.70 -1.87 -0.28
C ILE A 135 10.29 -1.43 -0.68
N ASN A 136 10.12 -0.87 -1.89
CA ASN A 136 8.88 -0.25 -2.35
C ASN A 136 8.26 -1.03 -3.52
N SER A 137 8.43 -2.35 -3.59
CA SER A 137 7.92 -3.15 -4.70
C SER A 137 6.38 -3.26 -4.71
N PHE A 138 5.83 -3.53 -5.89
CA PHE A 138 4.42 -3.85 -6.14
C PHE A 138 4.31 -5.20 -6.83
N CYS A 139 3.20 -5.88 -6.60
CA CYS A 139 2.77 -7.03 -7.37
C CYS A 139 1.70 -6.61 -8.37
N ALA A 140 1.70 -7.22 -9.54
CA ALA A 140 0.73 -6.95 -10.59
C ALA A 140 0.17 -8.23 -11.18
N TYR A 141 -1.11 -8.18 -11.53
CA TYR A 141 -1.81 -9.18 -12.34
C TYR A 141 -2.41 -8.50 -13.56
N GLY A 142 -2.41 -9.23 -14.67
CA GLY A 142 -2.90 -8.78 -15.96
C GLY A 142 -1.87 -7.97 -16.75
N LYS A 143 -2.02 -8.00 -18.08
CA LYS A 143 -1.05 -7.44 -19.03
C LYS A 143 -0.75 -5.96 -18.77
N MET A 144 -1.75 -5.15 -18.48
CA MET A 144 -1.52 -3.74 -18.16
C MET A 144 -0.79 -3.57 -16.83
N GLY A 145 -1.10 -4.41 -15.84
CA GLY A 145 -0.38 -4.41 -14.56
C GLY A 145 1.12 -4.69 -14.73
N GLU A 146 1.46 -5.68 -15.56
CA GLU A 146 2.86 -6.00 -15.90
C GLU A 146 3.59 -4.81 -16.55
N GLU A 147 2.93 -4.07 -17.44
CA GLU A 147 3.47 -2.85 -18.04
C GLU A 147 3.73 -1.76 -16.98
N LEU A 148 2.82 -1.58 -16.01
CA LEU A 148 2.99 -0.59 -14.95
C LEU A 148 4.18 -0.91 -14.05
N ILE A 149 4.45 -2.20 -13.74
CA ILE A 149 5.59 -2.57 -12.90
C ILE A 149 6.93 -2.62 -13.65
N ARG A 150 6.91 -2.61 -14.98
CA ARG A 150 8.12 -2.65 -15.80
C ARG A 150 9.03 -1.45 -15.53
N ASN A 151 10.34 -1.65 -15.60
CA ASN A 151 11.33 -0.60 -15.39
C ASN A 151 11.29 0.07 -14.00
N HIS A 152 10.62 -0.50 -13.00
CA HIS A 152 10.69 0.03 -11.63
C HIS A 152 12.12 0.06 -11.09
N ALA A 153 13.01 -0.79 -11.61
CA ALA A 153 14.45 -0.77 -11.36
C ALA A 153 15.15 0.55 -11.76
N LYS A 154 14.49 1.40 -12.56
CA LYS A 154 15.02 2.71 -12.99
C LYS A 154 14.64 3.85 -12.05
N SER A 155 13.75 3.61 -11.07
CA SER A 155 13.37 4.63 -10.10
C SER A 155 14.56 5.08 -9.27
N LYS A 156 14.84 6.38 -9.30
CA LYS A 156 15.81 7.06 -8.44
C LYS A 156 15.18 7.53 -7.15
N TYR A 157 13.86 7.75 -7.13
CA TYR A 157 13.09 8.16 -5.96
C TYR A 157 11.88 7.24 -5.78
N LEU A 158 11.39 7.15 -4.54
CA LEU A 158 10.34 6.18 -4.19
C LEU A 158 9.03 6.35 -4.98
N TYR A 159 8.73 7.54 -5.49
CA TYR A 159 7.48 7.85 -6.20
C TYR A 159 7.72 8.72 -7.44
N ASP A 160 8.82 8.46 -8.16
CA ASP A 160 9.12 9.10 -9.46
C ASP A 160 8.33 8.47 -10.63
N GLU A 161 8.57 8.92 -11.86
CA GLU A 161 7.87 8.48 -13.07
C GLU A 161 8.01 6.98 -13.38
N HIS A 162 9.01 6.30 -12.81
CA HIS A 162 9.22 4.86 -12.99
C HIS A 162 8.49 4.03 -11.94
N ASN A 163 7.97 4.64 -10.88
CA ASN A 163 7.23 3.96 -9.83
C ASN A 163 5.83 3.53 -10.31
N PRO A 164 5.34 2.32 -9.96
CA PRO A 164 4.03 1.83 -10.37
C PRO A 164 2.85 2.69 -9.89
N ILE A 165 2.90 3.27 -8.69
CA ILE A 165 1.89 4.25 -8.24
C ILE A 165 1.91 5.47 -9.15
N SER A 166 3.10 5.93 -9.54
CA SER A 166 3.20 7.11 -10.39
C SER A 166 2.53 6.92 -11.74
N LYS A 167 2.70 5.75 -12.33
CA LYS A 167 2.10 5.39 -13.61
C LYS A 167 0.61 5.16 -13.51
N ILE A 168 0.13 4.45 -12.49
CA ILE A 168 -1.32 4.20 -12.35
C ILE A 168 -2.10 5.50 -12.08
N SER A 169 -1.53 6.44 -11.33
CA SER A 169 -2.16 7.75 -11.08
C SER A 169 -2.29 8.63 -12.34
N LEU A 170 -1.54 8.34 -13.40
CA LEU A 170 -1.67 9.06 -14.67
C LEU A 170 -2.87 8.59 -15.50
N LEU A 171 -3.47 7.45 -15.16
CA LEU A 171 -4.62 6.88 -15.85
C LEU A 171 -5.92 7.46 -15.27
N ASP A 172 -6.73 8.06 -16.13
CA ASP A 172 -7.89 8.86 -15.71
C ASP A 172 -8.98 8.03 -15.01
N ASP A 173 -9.13 6.77 -15.40
CA ASP A 173 -10.13 5.85 -14.88
C ASP A 173 -9.62 4.99 -13.71
N ALA A 174 -8.35 5.12 -13.32
CA ALA A 174 -7.78 4.29 -12.27
C ALA A 174 -8.48 4.49 -10.91
N ILE A 175 -8.80 3.36 -10.28
CA ILE A 175 -9.44 3.33 -8.97
C ILE A 175 -8.57 2.64 -7.92
N CYS A 176 -8.79 2.99 -6.66
CA CYS A 176 -8.27 2.26 -5.53
C CYS A 176 -9.44 1.62 -4.77
N ILE A 177 -9.40 0.30 -4.61
CA ILE A 177 -10.33 -0.47 -3.79
C ILE A 177 -9.63 -0.80 -2.47
N SER A 178 -10.25 -0.38 -1.37
CA SER A 178 -9.69 -0.47 -0.03
C SER A 178 -10.64 -1.21 0.91
N ILE A 179 -10.25 -2.41 1.36
CA ILE A 179 -11.06 -3.21 2.31
C ILE A 179 -10.61 -2.93 3.74
N ASN A 180 -11.53 -2.50 4.60
CA ASN A 180 -11.29 -2.24 6.03
C ASN A 180 -10.13 -1.24 6.32
N ALA A 181 -9.58 -0.62 5.28
CA ALA A 181 -8.49 0.33 5.34
C ALA A 181 -9.05 1.72 5.08
N PRO A 182 -8.97 2.63 6.07
CA PRO A 182 -9.41 4.00 5.87
C PRO A 182 -8.48 4.76 4.94
N PHE A 183 -8.89 5.97 4.56
CA PHE A 183 -8.06 6.84 3.74
C PHE A 183 -6.68 7.11 4.35
N SER A 184 -6.52 7.16 5.68
CA SER A 184 -5.19 7.35 6.28
C SER A 184 -4.17 6.26 5.91
N SER A 185 -4.62 5.16 5.29
CA SER A 185 -3.80 4.10 4.70
C SER A 185 -3.76 4.12 3.15
N TYR A 186 -4.31 5.14 2.50
CA TYR A 186 -4.35 5.34 1.04
C TYR A 186 -2.96 5.70 0.52
N HIS A 187 -2.25 4.70 0.00
CA HIS A 187 -0.86 4.84 -0.43
C HIS A 187 -0.62 5.75 -1.65
N PRO A 188 -1.52 5.84 -2.66
CA PRO A 188 -1.24 6.67 -3.84
C PRO A 188 -0.99 8.16 -3.51
N ILE A 189 -1.44 8.62 -2.34
CA ILE A 189 -1.17 9.97 -1.83
C ILE A 189 0.31 10.34 -1.77
N HIS A 190 1.19 9.34 -1.61
CA HIS A 190 2.63 9.54 -1.53
C HIS A 190 3.23 10.12 -2.82
N ARG A 191 2.64 9.81 -3.98
CA ARG A 191 3.02 10.41 -5.26
C ARG A 191 2.67 11.89 -5.30
N THR A 192 1.44 12.22 -4.93
CA THR A 192 0.96 13.60 -4.85
C THR A 192 1.86 14.44 -3.94
N SER A 193 2.25 13.88 -2.78
CA SER A 193 3.24 14.54 -1.92
C SER A 193 4.58 14.75 -2.61
N SER A 194 5.10 13.75 -3.33
CA SER A 194 6.36 13.90 -4.07
C SER A 194 6.32 15.04 -5.09
N LEU A 195 5.19 15.22 -5.78
CA LEU A 195 5.01 16.32 -6.74
C LEU A 195 4.93 17.69 -6.09
N LEU A 196 4.12 17.82 -5.03
CA LEU A 196 3.87 19.11 -4.36
C LEU A 196 5.10 19.70 -3.70
N LEU A 197 6.01 18.83 -3.30
CA LEU A 197 7.25 19.18 -2.63
C LEU A 197 8.38 19.57 -3.59
N ASP A 198 8.06 19.78 -4.88
CA ASP A 198 8.97 20.08 -5.98
C ASP A 198 10.22 19.21 -5.89
N ASN A 199 9.99 17.90 -6.09
CA ASN A 199 10.97 16.83 -6.27
C ASN A 199 12.42 17.37 -6.18
N HIS A 200 13.05 17.15 -5.03
CA HIS A 200 14.51 17.25 -4.78
C HIS A 200 15.08 18.54 -4.18
N LYS A 201 14.36 19.66 -4.13
CA LYS A 201 14.98 20.91 -3.63
C LYS A 201 14.94 21.09 -2.12
N PHE A 202 13.94 20.54 -1.44
CA PHE A 202 13.68 20.82 -0.02
C PHE A 202 14.04 19.68 0.94
N TYR A 203 14.38 18.49 0.41
CA TYR A 203 14.71 17.33 1.24
C TYR A 203 16.18 17.02 1.16
N LEU A 204 16.83 16.94 2.31
CA LEU A 204 18.08 16.18 2.41
C LEU A 204 17.73 14.73 2.03
N HIS A 205 18.30 14.26 0.93
CA HIS A 205 18.12 12.91 0.44
C HIS A 205 19.29 12.04 0.88
N LYS A 206 18.99 10.88 1.45
CA LYS A 206 20.00 9.85 1.67
C LYS A 206 20.04 8.93 0.45
N LYS A 207 21.20 8.85 -0.21
CA LYS A 207 21.45 7.84 -1.24
C LYS A 207 21.60 6.47 -0.59
N ILE A 208 20.91 5.48 -1.12
CA ILE A 208 20.90 4.10 -0.69
C ILE A 208 21.36 3.24 -1.86
N ASN A 209 22.30 2.34 -1.62
CA ASN A 209 22.64 1.27 -2.54
C ASN A 209 22.12 -0.03 -1.92
N ALA A 210 21.32 -0.79 -2.66
CA ALA A 210 20.75 -2.04 -2.17
C ALA A 210 20.97 -3.16 -3.20
N ASN A 211 21.35 -4.32 -2.70
CA ASN A 211 21.41 -5.56 -3.47
C ASN A 211 20.10 -6.32 -3.32
N TYR A 212 19.63 -6.92 -4.41
CA TYR A 212 18.41 -7.71 -4.42
C TYR A 212 18.49 -8.88 -5.39
N THR A 213 17.67 -9.90 -5.14
CA THR A 213 17.49 -11.06 -6.02
C THR A 213 16.04 -11.13 -6.46
N LEU A 214 15.79 -11.24 -7.76
CA LEU A 214 14.47 -11.52 -8.33
C LEU A 214 14.66 -12.46 -9.52
N GLU A 215 13.81 -13.49 -9.66
CA GLU A 215 13.92 -14.52 -10.70
C GLU A 215 15.32 -15.14 -10.75
N ASN A 216 15.88 -15.43 -9.57
CA ASN A 216 17.23 -15.98 -9.40
C ASN A 216 18.38 -15.13 -9.99
N LYS A 217 18.14 -13.86 -10.31
CA LYS A 217 19.16 -12.91 -10.78
C LYS A 217 19.52 -11.94 -9.67
N ASN A 218 20.81 -11.83 -9.37
CA ASN A 218 21.34 -10.85 -8.44
C ASN A 218 21.54 -9.51 -9.15
N LYS A 219 21.01 -8.45 -8.55
CA LYS A 219 21.03 -7.09 -9.08
C LYS A 219 21.35 -6.10 -7.96
N SER A 220 21.74 -4.89 -8.34
CA SER A 220 21.91 -3.76 -7.43
C SER A 220 21.19 -2.54 -7.95
N MET A 221 20.75 -1.68 -7.03
CA MET A 221 20.05 -0.44 -7.34
C MET A 221 20.54 0.66 -6.41
N ALA A 222 20.68 1.87 -6.96
CA ALA A 222 20.88 3.09 -6.19
C ALA A 222 19.62 3.96 -6.26
N PHE A 223 19.10 4.39 -5.11
CA PHE A 223 17.93 5.27 -5.03
C PHE A 223 18.05 6.22 -3.83
N TYR A 224 17.21 7.24 -3.79
CA TYR A 224 17.19 8.28 -2.78
C TYR A 224 15.93 8.17 -1.95
N ILE A 225 16.09 8.31 -0.64
CA ILE A 225 14.98 8.38 0.31
C ILE A 225 14.93 9.79 0.93
N PRO A 226 13.74 10.41 1.05
CA PRO A 226 13.59 11.70 1.72
C PRO A 226 13.75 11.56 3.24
N ASN A 227 14.48 12.49 3.88
CA ASN A 227 14.68 12.48 5.34
C ASN A 227 13.44 12.88 6.15
N GLU A 228 12.48 13.62 5.58
CA GLU A 228 11.36 14.25 6.32
C GLU A 228 9.96 13.94 5.73
N PHE A 229 9.78 12.73 5.18
CA PHE A 229 8.57 12.36 4.44
C PHE A 229 7.26 12.40 5.27
N SER A 230 7.34 12.26 6.59
CA SER A 230 6.19 11.91 7.44
C SER A 230 5.30 13.09 7.83
N ALA A 231 5.83 14.29 8.05
CA ALA A 231 5.05 15.41 8.58
C ALA A 231 4.01 15.94 7.58
N TYR A 232 4.38 16.01 6.31
CA TYR A 232 3.52 16.50 5.22
C TYR A 232 2.32 15.58 4.96
N LEU A 233 2.57 14.27 4.96
CA LEU A 233 1.54 13.25 4.79
C LEU A 233 0.47 13.28 5.89
N ILE A 234 0.86 13.63 7.10
CA ILE A 234 -0.07 13.72 8.24
C ILE A 234 -1.06 14.86 8.04
N ASP A 235 -0.61 16.01 7.52
CA ASP A 235 -1.50 17.16 7.32
C ASP A 235 -2.43 16.95 6.13
N MET A 236 -1.96 16.37 5.02
CA MET A 236 -2.88 16.00 3.93
C MET A 236 -3.93 15.01 4.43
N ASN A 237 -3.54 13.97 5.18
CA ASN A 237 -4.46 12.99 5.78
C ASN A 237 -5.50 13.61 6.72
N LYS A 238 -5.24 14.76 7.34
CA LYS A 238 -6.22 15.45 8.21
C LYS A 238 -7.26 16.22 7.40
N GLN A 239 -6.89 16.77 6.25
CA GLN A 239 -7.80 17.51 5.37
C GLN A 239 -8.79 16.57 4.64
N ILE A 240 -8.55 15.25 4.69
CA ILE A 240 -9.27 14.25 3.89
C ILE A 240 -10.67 13.98 4.37
N HIS A 241 -10.95 14.19 5.65
CA HIS A 241 -12.32 14.07 6.17
C HIS A 241 -13.28 15.11 5.54
N GLN A 242 -12.75 16.12 4.84
CA GLN A 242 -13.52 17.07 4.04
C GLN A 242 -13.82 16.55 2.61
N LEU A 243 -13.34 15.35 2.26
CA LEU A 243 -13.43 14.76 0.91
C LEU A 243 -14.57 13.76 0.74
N ASN A 244 -15.70 13.94 1.41
CA ASN A 244 -16.87 13.03 1.29
C ASN A 244 -17.34 12.81 -0.16
N ASN A 245 -16.94 13.68 -1.11
CA ASN A 245 -17.28 13.59 -2.54
C ASN A 245 -16.21 12.91 -3.43
N PHE A 246 -15.14 12.35 -2.85
CA PHE A 246 -14.02 11.76 -3.60
C PHE A 246 -13.93 10.24 -3.50
N TYR A 247 -14.80 9.64 -2.70
CA TYR A 247 -14.87 8.21 -2.54
C TYR A 247 -16.30 7.74 -2.42
N GLU A 248 -16.52 6.49 -2.81
CA GLU A 248 -17.72 5.76 -2.50
C GLU A 248 -17.42 4.82 -1.33
N LYS A 249 -18.36 4.70 -0.40
CA LYS A 249 -18.24 3.85 0.78
C LYS A 249 -19.36 2.82 0.78
N TYR A 250 -18.99 1.56 0.96
CA TYR A 250 -19.89 0.43 0.98
C TYR A 250 -19.71 -0.35 2.28
N PHE A 251 -20.83 -0.83 2.83
CA PHE A 251 -20.84 -1.70 3.99
C PHE A 251 -21.23 -3.11 3.58
N LEU A 252 -20.64 -4.09 4.25
CA LEU A 252 -20.98 -5.49 4.12
C LEU A 252 -20.77 -6.19 5.47
N PRO A 253 -21.46 -7.32 5.73
CA PRO A 253 -21.11 -8.15 6.86
C PRO A 253 -19.60 -8.44 6.86
N GLY A 254 -18.93 -8.22 7.99
CA GLY A 254 -17.50 -8.40 8.21
C GLY A 254 -16.57 -7.32 7.67
N GLY A 255 -17.10 -6.21 7.15
CA GLY A 255 -16.24 -5.11 6.75
C GLY A 255 -16.90 -3.95 6.04
N PHE A 256 -16.05 -3.11 5.47
CA PHE A 256 -16.43 -1.99 4.63
C PHE A 256 -15.41 -1.81 3.50
N ILE A 257 -15.85 -1.19 2.42
CA ILE A 257 -15.05 -0.95 1.22
C ILE A 257 -15.09 0.54 0.93
N TYR A 258 -13.91 1.10 0.68
CA TYR A 258 -13.78 2.41 0.06
C TYR A 258 -13.31 2.24 -1.38
N VAL A 259 -13.93 3.01 -2.28
CA VAL A 259 -13.52 3.11 -3.69
C VAL A 259 -13.15 4.55 -3.98
N TYR A 260 -11.90 4.78 -4.36
CA TYR A 260 -11.34 6.10 -4.64
C TYR A 260 -11.01 6.23 -6.12
N LYS A 261 -11.33 7.38 -6.74
CA LYS A 261 -10.80 7.73 -8.07
C LYS A 261 -9.43 8.37 -7.90
N ILE A 262 -8.37 7.66 -8.30
CA ILE A 262 -6.99 8.03 -7.94
C ILE A 262 -6.64 9.42 -8.47
N LYS A 263 -6.86 9.66 -9.77
CA LYS A 263 -6.56 10.94 -10.40
C LYS A 263 -7.37 12.10 -9.82
N LYS A 264 -8.66 11.90 -9.55
CA LYS A 264 -9.54 12.92 -8.97
C LYS A 264 -9.01 13.45 -7.63
N ILE A 265 -8.47 12.55 -6.82
CA ILE A 265 -7.89 12.90 -5.51
C ILE A 265 -6.59 13.65 -5.69
N GLU A 266 -5.71 13.15 -6.55
CA GLU A 266 -4.46 13.84 -6.85
C GLU A 266 -4.68 15.25 -7.39
N ASP A 267 -5.54 15.41 -8.41
CA ASP A 267 -5.84 16.71 -9.02
C ASP A 267 -6.37 17.70 -7.99
N HIS A 268 -7.25 17.26 -7.09
CA HIS A 268 -7.77 18.09 -6.02
C HIS A 268 -6.65 18.64 -5.12
N TYR A 269 -5.72 17.78 -4.70
CA TYR A 269 -4.57 18.19 -3.91
C TYR A 269 -3.64 19.13 -4.67
N LEU A 270 -3.32 18.81 -5.92
CA LEU A 270 -2.46 19.63 -6.76
C LEU A 270 -3.04 21.03 -7.00
N GLN A 271 -4.36 21.16 -7.10
CA GLN A 271 -5.06 22.44 -7.26
C GLN A 271 -5.06 23.25 -5.95
N ASN A 272 -5.48 22.64 -4.83
CA ASN A 272 -5.64 23.35 -3.55
C ASN A 272 -4.30 23.67 -2.86
N PHE A 273 -3.24 22.94 -3.19
CA PHE A 273 -1.92 23.24 -2.66
C PHE A 273 -1.26 24.44 -3.32
N LYS A 274 -1.56 24.71 -4.60
CA LYS A 274 -1.04 25.91 -5.29
C LYS A 274 -1.60 27.21 -4.70
N THR A 275 -2.74 27.14 -4.00
CA THR A 275 -3.39 28.30 -3.37
C THR A 275 -2.93 28.57 -1.94
N GLU A 276 -2.40 27.58 -1.22
CA GLU A 276 -1.88 27.75 0.13
C GLU A 276 -0.34 27.85 0.11
N ASN A 277 0.21 28.86 0.78
CA ASN A 277 1.66 29.12 0.80
C ASN A 277 2.41 28.04 1.62
N ALA A 278 2.65 26.88 0.99
CA ALA A 278 3.26 25.66 1.52
C ALA A 278 4.54 25.87 2.35
N LEU A 279 5.35 26.85 1.93
CA LEU A 279 6.60 27.23 2.59
C LEU A 279 6.40 27.79 4.01
N SER A 280 5.26 28.45 4.26
CA SER A 280 4.95 29.05 5.56
C SER A 280 4.60 27.99 6.62
N GLN A 281 3.97 26.89 6.21
CA GLN A 281 3.61 25.78 7.10
C GLN A 281 4.84 24.91 7.43
N PHE A 282 5.74 24.69 6.47
CA PHE A 282 6.95 23.87 6.66
C PHE A 282 7.96 24.53 7.63
N LYS A 283 8.17 25.85 7.51
CA LYS A 283 9.08 26.60 8.41
C LYS A 283 8.66 26.57 9.88
N ARG A 284 7.37 26.35 10.18
CA ARG A 284 6.83 26.36 11.55
C ARG A 284 6.98 25.02 12.28
N ARG A 285 7.34 23.92 11.59
CA ARG A 285 7.37 22.57 12.19
C ARG A 285 8.69 21.85 11.95
N ARG A 286 9.79 22.35 12.53
CA ARG A 286 10.96 21.49 12.81
C ARG A 286 10.58 20.51 13.91
N ILE A 287 10.17 19.30 13.55
CA ILE A 287 9.97 18.22 14.52
C ILE A 287 11.37 17.68 14.89
N PRO A 288 11.78 17.66 16.18
CA PRO A 288 13.11 17.20 16.56
C PRO A 288 13.33 15.72 16.19
N LEU A 289 14.49 15.42 15.61
CA LEU A 289 14.93 14.08 15.17
C LEU A 289 14.87 12.98 16.26
N ALA A 290 14.80 13.36 17.53
CA ALA A 290 14.97 12.47 18.69
C ALA A 290 13.79 11.51 18.95
N SER A 291 12.62 11.71 18.33
CA SER A 291 11.42 10.91 18.62
C SER A 291 11.34 9.56 17.89
N PHE A 292 12.32 9.20 17.04
CA PHE A 292 12.23 8.05 16.13
C PHE A 292 13.11 6.82 16.49
N LEU A 293 13.91 6.86 17.57
CA LEU A 293 14.92 5.83 17.87
C LEU A 293 14.50 4.73 18.86
N GLY A 294 13.20 4.54 19.14
CA GLY A 294 12.73 3.58 20.16
C GLY A 294 12.36 2.17 19.66
N ASN A 295 13.20 1.18 20.03
CA ASN A 295 12.87 -0.22 20.39
C ASN A 295 12.85 -1.35 19.34
N HIS A 296 13.65 -2.39 19.65
CA HIS A 296 14.15 -3.48 18.80
C HIS A 296 13.61 -4.89 19.17
N PHE A 297 13.89 -5.85 18.27
CA PHE A 297 13.97 -7.32 18.40
C PHE A 297 12.69 -8.18 18.43
N TYR A 298 12.81 -9.42 17.88
CA TYR A 298 11.86 -10.56 17.78
C TYR A 298 10.96 -10.70 16.54
N ILE A 299 11.47 -11.24 15.41
CA ILE A 299 10.62 -11.71 14.28
C ILE A 299 11.05 -13.08 13.67
N LYS A 300 12.21 -13.66 14.01
CA LYS A 300 12.79 -14.78 13.24
C LYS A 300 12.06 -16.15 13.32
N LYS A 301 11.15 -16.41 14.27
CA LYS A 301 10.69 -17.79 14.59
C LYS A 301 9.33 -18.22 14.00
N HIS A 302 8.64 -17.39 13.21
CA HIS A 302 7.22 -17.62 12.87
C HIS A 302 6.86 -17.68 11.39
N PHE A 303 7.82 -17.54 10.47
CA PHE A 303 7.57 -17.63 9.03
C PHE A 303 7.61 -19.06 8.47
N ASP A 304 8.33 -19.97 9.13
CA ASP A 304 8.47 -21.39 8.70
C ASP A 304 7.12 -22.15 8.69
N SER A 305 6.07 -21.65 9.34
CA SER A 305 4.75 -22.30 9.36
C SER A 305 3.86 -21.96 8.16
N ILE A 306 4.15 -20.90 7.40
CA ILE A 306 3.32 -20.47 6.25
C ILE A 306 3.70 -21.25 4.98
N ASP A 307 4.99 -21.51 4.77
CA ASP A 307 5.46 -22.26 3.60
C ASP A 307 4.96 -23.71 3.60
N ASN A 308 4.81 -24.36 4.77
CA ASN A 308 4.26 -25.71 4.88
C ASN A 308 2.75 -25.82 4.53
N ILE A 309 2.01 -24.72 4.55
CA ILE A 309 0.57 -24.69 4.22
C ILE A 309 0.37 -24.47 2.71
N LEU A 310 1.19 -23.64 2.09
CA LEU A 310 1.09 -23.33 0.66
C LEU A 310 1.79 -24.38 -0.23
N HIS A 311 2.77 -25.09 0.32
CA HIS A 311 3.46 -26.20 -0.33
C HIS A 311 3.58 -27.38 0.64
N PRO A 312 2.48 -28.10 0.92
CA PRO A 312 2.58 -29.35 1.67
C PRO A 312 3.46 -30.31 0.87
N LYS A 313 4.39 -30.97 1.57
CA LYS A 313 5.25 -32.02 0.98
C LYS A 313 4.43 -33.15 0.39
#